data_AF-A0A4Q7XX05-F1
#
_entry.id   AF-A0A4Q7XX05-F1
#
_cell.length_a   1.000
_cell.length_b   1.000
_cell.length_c   1.000
_cell.angle_alpha   90.00
_cell.angle_beta   90.00
_cell.angle_gamma   90.00
#
_symmetry.space_group_name_H-M   'P 1'
#
loop_
_entity.id
_entity.type
_entity.pdbx_description
1 polymer ?
#
loop_
_entity_poly.entity_id
_entity_poly.type
_entity_poly.pdbx_seq_one_letter_code
_entity_poly.pdbx_strand_id
1 'polypeptide(L)'
;MITVLSWGFGVESTAILVRWLLEPETLPCSLDELIVLSAQTGDEYEDTRQDAETYILPILRRYGVRLVQVARHGHLESDGITVLSDTREPYRLHIEGDYKLSDELRAAGTVPQFGGEHICSLKFKAFPLEFWLREHLSTPYSHAFGYSAEEPKRVAKCQAAEAKRMAFGFNIDEHKRVARARQYDTPSRESIFPLVEWGWTRADCITMVETE
;
A
#
# COMPACT_ATOMS: atom_id res chain seq x y z
N MET A 1 16.02 9.77 2.61
CA MET A 1 14.61 10.04 3.01
C MET A 1 13.90 8.71 2.88
N ILE A 2 13.10 8.32 3.88
CA ILE A 2 12.37 7.05 3.84
C ILE A 2 11.49 7.00 2.59
N THR A 3 11.57 5.89 1.86
CA THR A 3 10.67 5.61 0.75
C THR A 3 9.82 4.41 1.11
N VAL A 4 8.50 4.57 1.03
CA VAL A 4 7.55 3.49 1.22
C VAL A 4 6.97 3.08 -0.13
N LEU A 5 7.12 1.81 -0.49
CA LEU A 5 6.41 1.22 -1.62
C LEU A 5 5.14 0.54 -1.14
N SER A 6 3.97 0.99 -1.62
CA SER A 6 2.75 0.22 -1.46
C SER A 6 2.74 -0.95 -2.44
N TRP A 7 3.02 -2.14 -1.92
CA TRP A 7 3.05 -3.37 -2.71
C TRP A 7 1.69 -4.07 -2.62
N GLY A 8 0.98 -4.07 -3.75
CA GLY A 8 -0.35 -4.64 -3.89
C GLY A 8 -0.37 -5.98 -4.64
N PHE A 9 0.80 -6.61 -4.80
CA PHE A 9 1.02 -7.87 -5.53
C PHE A 9 0.68 -7.83 -7.03
N GLY A 10 0.38 -6.65 -7.57
CA GLY A 10 0.23 -6.44 -9.01
C GLY A 10 1.59 -6.31 -9.69
N VAL A 11 1.65 -6.69 -10.96
CA VAL A 11 2.86 -6.66 -11.79
C VAL A 11 3.53 -5.28 -11.79
N GLU A 12 2.76 -4.19 -11.76
CA GLU A 12 3.27 -2.83 -11.71
C GLU A 12 4.09 -2.56 -10.44
N SER A 13 3.50 -2.84 -9.27
CA SER A 13 4.19 -2.63 -7.99
C SER A 13 5.35 -3.60 -7.78
N THR A 14 5.24 -4.82 -8.30
CA THR A 14 6.32 -5.81 -8.26
C THR A 14 7.47 -5.41 -9.18
N ALA A 15 7.20 -4.87 -10.37
CA ALA A 15 8.22 -4.40 -11.29
C ALA A 15 9.02 -3.22 -10.71
N ILE A 16 8.37 -2.27 -10.02
CA ILE A 16 9.08 -1.20 -9.28
C ILE A 16 10.04 -1.82 -8.27
N LEU A 17 9.53 -2.76 -7.46
CA LEU A 17 10.32 -3.40 -6.41
C LEU A 17 11.53 -4.13 -6.99
N VAL A 18 11.32 -4.99 -7.98
CA VAL A 18 12.39 -5.76 -8.64
C VAL A 18 13.42 -4.82 -9.25
N ARG A 19 12.98 -3.78 -9.97
CA ARG A 19 13.88 -2.79 -10.56
C ARG A 19 14.73 -2.07 -9.51
N TRP A 20 14.13 -1.60 -8.42
CA TRP A 20 14.88 -0.94 -7.35
C TRP A 20 15.93 -1.83 -6.68
N LEU A 21 15.74 -3.15 -6.68
CA LEU A 21 16.69 -4.10 -6.10
C LEU A 21 17.81 -4.50 -7.06
N LEU A 22 17.52 -4.56 -8.36
CA LEU A 22 18.47 -4.96 -9.39
C LEU A 22 19.23 -3.78 -10.03
N GLU A 23 18.59 -2.61 -10.07
CA GLU A 23 19.13 -1.34 -10.55
C GLU A 23 19.07 -0.30 -9.40
N PRO A 24 19.95 -0.40 -8.37
CA PRO A 24 19.87 0.45 -7.17
C PRO A 24 19.98 1.96 -7.45
N GLU A 25 20.54 2.36 -8.59
CA GLU A 25 20.57 3.74 -9.05
C GLU A 25 19.18 4.33 -9.35
N THR A 26 18.17 3.48 -9.52
CA THR A 26 16.77 3.88 -9.75
C THR A 26 15.97 4.01 -8.45
N LEU A 27 16.53 3.56 -7.32
CA LEU A 27 15.93 3.69 -6.00
C LEU A 27 16.15 5.13 -5.49
N PRO A 28 15.09 5.88 -5.12
CA PRO A 28 15.22 7.27 -4.67
C PRO A 28 15.85 7.45 -3.27
N CYS A 29 16.14 6.34 -2.57
CA CYS A 29 16.71 6.35 -1.22
C CYS A 29 17.78 5.26 -1.07
N SER A 30 18.37 5.18 0.12
CA SER A 30 19.19 4.03 0.49
C SER A 30 18.31 2.80 0.74
N LEU A 31 18.86 1.59 0.55
CA LEU A 31 18.09 0.35 0.68
C LEU A 31 17.59 0.10 2.12
N ASP A 32 18.32 0.57 3.12
CA ASP A 32 17.93 0.51 4.54
C ASP A 32 16.75 1.44 4.87
N GLU A 33 16.57 2.51 4.09
CA GLU A 33 15.45 3.45 4.15
C GLU A 33 14.22 3.00 3.33
N LEU A 34 14.32 1.91 2.56
CA LEU A 34 13.19 1.34 1.81
C LEU A 34 12.29 0.49 2.72
N ILE A 35 11.00 0.80 2.71
CA ILE A 35 9.96 0.01 3.37
C ILE A 35 8.97 -0.47 2.32
N VAL A 36 8.77 -1.78 2.22
CA VAL A 36 7.69 -2.37 1.43
C VAL A 36 6.51 -2.59 2.36
N LEU A 37 5.37 -1.97 2.04
CA LEU A 37 4.16 -2.01 2.86
C LEU A 37 3.00 -2.62 2.06
N SER A 38 2.40 -3.68 2.60
CA SER A 38 1.22 -4.32 2.00
C SER A 38 0.04 -4.32 2.96
N ALA A 39 -1.17 -4.20 2.40
CA ALA A 39 -2.43 -4.30 3.15
C ALA A 39 -3.22 -5.52 2.69
N GLN A 40 -3.39 -6.47 3.60
CA GLN A 40 -4.10 -7.71 3.39
C GLN A 40 -5.59 -7.52 3.68
N THR A 41 -6.41 -7.98 2.74
CA THR A 41 -7.87 -7.96 2.77
C THR A 41 -8.44 -9.22 3.42
N GLY A 42 -7.64 -10.27 3.57
CA GLY A 42 -8.05 -11.56 4.15
C GLY A 42 -8.72 -12.51 3.16
N ASP A 43 -8.83 -12.07 1.90
CA ASP A 43 -9.41 -12.80 0.76
C ASP A 43 -8.49 -12.71 -0.48
N GLU A 44 -7.17 -12.55 -0.27
CA GLU A 44 -6.18 -12.68 -1.34
C GLU A 44 -6.18 -14.10 -1.95
N TYR A 45 -5.80 -14.19 -3.22
CA TYR A 45 -5.68 -15.48 -3.90
C TYR A 45 -4.49 -16.28 -3.36
N GLU A 46 -4.69 -17.59 -3.23
CA GLU A 46 -3.63 -18.52 -2.83
C GLU A 46 -2.46 -18.51 -3.83
N ASP A 47 -2.72 -18.36 -5.13
CA ASP A 47 -1.68 -18.23 -6.15
C ASP A 47 -0.80 -17.00 -5.91
N THR A 48 -1.38 -15.88 -5.45
CA THR A 48 -0.61 -14.68 -5.07
C THR A 48 0.33 -14.96 -3.91
N ARG A 49 -0.10 -15.77 -2.93
CA ARG A 49 0.76 -16.21 -1.82
C ARG A 49 1.92 -17.05 -2.33
N GLN A 50 1.62 -18.03 -3.18
CA GLN A 50 2.63 -18.94 -3.74
C GLN A 50 3.66 -18.19 -4.56
N ASP A 51 3.23 -17.30 -5.47
CA ASP A 51 4.12 -16.51 -6.30
C ASP A 51 4.99 -15.56 -5.46
N ALA A 52 4.39 -14.85 -4.49
CA ALA A 52 5.12 -13.96 -3.61
C ALA A 52 6.16 -14.69 -2.77
N GLU A 53 5.79 -15.80 -2.12
CA GLU A 53 6.69 -16.60 -1.27
C GLU A 53 7.80 -17.28 -2.07
N THR A 54 7.51 -17.70 -3.31
CA THR A 54 8.46 -18.40 -4.17
C THR A 54 9.46 -17.46 -4.83
N TYR A 55 9.00 -16.33 -5.36
CA TYR A 55 9.83 -15.47 -6.21
C TYR A 55 10.24 -14.16 -5.52
N ILE A 56 9.34 -13.50 -4.81
CA ILE A 56 9.59 -12.13 -4.32
C ILE A 56 10.19 -12.09 -2.92
N LEU A 57 9.62 -12.83 -1.96
CA LEU A 57 10.11 -12.83 -0.58
C LEU A 57 11.58 -13.27 -0.46
N PRO A 58 12.09 -14.27 -1.21
CA PRO A 58 13.51 -14.62 -1.17
C PRO A 58 14.41 -13.45 -1.61
N ILE A 59 14.00 -12.68 -2.61
CA ILE A 59 14.73 -11.49 -3.06
C ILE A 59 14.71 -10.44 -1.95
N LEU A 60 13.56 -10.15 -1.34
CA LEU A 60 13.47 -9.20 -0.22
C LEU A 60 14.42 -9.58 0.93
N ARG A 61 14.45 -10.88 1.30
CA ARG A 61 15.38 -11.40 2.33
C ARG A 61 16.83 -11.23 1.93
N ARG A 62 17.18 -11.58 0.68
CA ARG A 62 18.56 -11.45 0.16
C ARG A 62 19.08 -10.02 0.25
N TYR A 63 18.21 -9.05 -0.03
CA TYR A 63 18.52 -7.62 0.03
C TYR A 63 18.22 -6.98 1.40
N GLY A 64 17.73 -7.74 2.38
CA GLY A 64 17.42 -7.26 3.73
C GLY A 64 16.33 -6.17 3.77
N VAL A 65 15.43 -6.14 2.80
CA VAL A 65 14.38 -5.13 2.68
C VAL A 65 13.31 -5.36 3.74
N ARG A 66 12.89 -4.29 4.43
CA ARG A 66 11.83 -4.37 5.43
C ARG A 66 10.47 -4.54 4.74
N LEU A 67 9.82 -5.67 4.96
CA LEU A 67 8.43 -5.92 4.57
C LEU A 67 7.53 -5.78 5.79
N VAL A 68 6.52 -4.92 5.66
CA VAL A 68 5.46 -4.74 6.65
C VAL A 68 4.14 -5.18 6.02
N GLN A 69 3.46 -6.10 6.68
CA GLN A 69 2.15 -6.61 6.29
C GLN A 69 1.14 -6.19 7.34
N VAL A 70 0.11 -5.46 6.92
CA VAL A 70 -0.96 -4.98 7.80
C VAL A 70 -2.31 -5.48 7.33
N ALA A 71 -3.25 -5.63 8.26
CA ALA A 71 -4.65 -5.88 7.96
C ALA A 71 -5.55 -5.00 8.81
N ARG A 72 -6.81 -4.87 8.39
CA ARG A 72 -7.85 -4.24 9.21
C ARG A 72 -8.14 -5.16 10.41
N HIS A 73 -8.26 -4.59 11.62
CA HIS A 73 -8.51 -5.37 12.84
C HIS A 73 -10.00 -5.62 13.11
N GLY A 74 -10.88 -4.72 12.65
CA GLY A 74 -12.30 -4.82 12.92
C GLY A 74 -13.17 -3.99 11.99
N HIS A 75 -14.48 -4.02 12.25
CA HIS A 75 -15.47 -3.30 11.45
C HIS A 75 -15.25 -1.78 11.52
N LEU A 76 -14.94 -1.25 12.69
CA LEU A 76 -14.79 0.19 12.91
C LEU A 76 -13.34 0.64 12.72
N GLU A 77 -13.14 1.88 12.30
CA GLU A 77 -11.79 2.45 12.24
C GLU A 77 -11.14 2.60 13.62
N SER A 78 -11.95 2.74 14.68
CA SER A 78 -11.50 2.76 16.06
C SER A 78 -10.88 1.45 16.52
N ASP A 79 -11.20 0.34 15.84
CA ASP A 79 -10.61 -0.97 16.10
C ASP A 79 -9.15 -1.01 15.60
N GLY A 80 -8.78 -0.10 14.69
CA GLY A 80 -7.42 0.05 14.20
C GLY A 80 -7.01 -1.04 13.21
N ILE A 81 -5.72 -1.38 13.27
CA ILE A 81 -5.08 -2.34 12.36
C ILE A 81 -4.33 -3.40 13.15
N THR A 82 -4.10 -4.52 12.48
CA THR A 82 -3.20 -5.57 12.94
C THR A 82 -1.95 -5.55 12.09
N VAL A 83 -0.78 -5.45 12.73
CA VAL A 83 0.51 -5.67 12.07
C VAL A 83 0.74 -7.18 12.06
N LEU A 84 0.49 -7.81 10.91
CA LEU A 84 0.62 -9.25 10.73
C LEU A 84 2.09 -9.69 10.76
N SER A 85 2.96 -8.86 10.16
CA SER A 85 4.40 -9.08 10.12
C SER A 85 5.12 -7.76 9.87
N ASP A 86 6.27 -7.58 10.51
CA ASP A 86 7.19 -6.48 10.27
C ASP A 86 8.62 -7.01 10.43
N THR A 87 9.29 -7.29 9.31
CA THR A 87 10.57 -8.00 9.31
C THR A 87 11.41 -7.67 8.07
N ARG A 88 12.73 -7.83 8.20
CA ARG A 88 13.68 -7.85 7.06
C ARG A 88 13.95 -9.26 6.55
N GLU A 89 13.36 -10.27 7.19
CA GLU A 89 13.48 -11.68 6.84
C GLU A 89 12.09 -12.29 6.54
N PRO A 90 11.31 -11.79 5.55
CA PRO A 90 9.96 -12.28 5.33
C PRO A 90 9.96 -13.69 4.71
N TYR A 91 9.27 -14.65 5.33
CA TYR A 91 9.11 -16.03 4.82
C TYR A 91 7.68 -16.37 4.38
N ARG A 92 6.69 -15.62 4.85
CA ARG A 92 5.27 -15.92 4.65
C ARG A 92 4.51 -14.67 4.23
N LEU A 93 3.59 -14.83 3.28
CA LEU A 93 2.60 -13.81 2.97
C LEU A 93 1.29 -14.13 3.71
N HIS A 94 0.86 -13.23 4.60
CA HIS A 94 -0.28 -13.43 5.49
C HIS A 94 -1.61 -13.09 4.81
N ILE A 95 -1.98 -13.87 3.79
CA ILE A 95 -3.24 -13.68 3.03
C ILE A 95 -4.51 -13.89 3.86
N GLU A 96 -4.40 -14.50 5.04
CA GLU A 96 -5.53 -14.69 5.94
C GLU A 96 -6.08 -13.37 6.51
N GLY A 97 -5.28 -12.30 6.53
CA GLY A 97 -5.66 -11.04 7.15
C GLY A 97 -6.01 -11.19 8.64
N ASP A 98 -6.88 -10.31 9.13
CA ASP A 98 -7.44 -10.39 10.49
C ASP A 98 -8.97 -10.25 10.42
N TYR A 99 -9.48 -9.03 10.21
CA TYR A 99 -10.86 -8.80 9.79
C TYR A 99 -10.94 -8.80 8.27
N LYS A 100 -11.73 -9.69 7.69
CA LYS A 100 -11.74 -9.94 6.24
C LYS A 100 -12.73 -9.06 5.49
N LEU A 101 -12.44 -8.82 4.21
CA LEU A 101 -13.39 -8.18 3.31
C LEU A 101 -14.69 -9.00 3.23
N SER A 102 -14.60 -10.32 3.18
CA SER A 102 -15.73 -11.23 3.17
C SER A 102 -16.56 -11.18 4.46
N ASP A 103 -15.96 -10.87 5.61
CA ASP A 103 -16.69 -10.68 6.87
C ASP A 103 -17.52 -9.39 6.85
N GLU A 104 -16.93 -8.28 6.40
CA GLU A 104 -17.62 -7.00 6.22
C GLU A 104 -18.79 -7.13 5.25
N LEU A 105 -18.56 -7.76 4.10
CA LEU A 105 -19.58 -7.89 3.06
C LEU A 105 -20.71 -8.81 3.50
N ARG A 106 -20.39 -9.92 4.19
CA ARG A 106 -21.40 -10.83 4.75
C ARG A 106 -22.24 -10.13 5.82
N ALA A 107 -21.61 -9.34 6.70
CA ALA A 107 -22.32 -8.57 7.71
C ALA A 107 -23.25 -7.50 7.08
N ALA A 108 -22.81 -6.87 5.99
CA ALA A 108 -23.59 -5.89 5.25
C ALA A 108 -24.65 -6.50 4.30
N GLY A 109 -24.69 -7.84 4.18
CA GLY A 109 -25.60 -8.52 3.24
C GLY A 109 -25.31 -8.19 1.78
N THR A 110 -24.05 -7.94 1.43
CA THR A 110 -23.61 -7.55 0.08
C THR A 110 -22.43 -8.41 -0.39
N VAL A 111 -21.99 -8.21 -1.63
CA VAL A 111 -20.82 -8.84 -2.23
C VAL A 111 -19.97 -7.75 -2.92
N PRO A 112 -18.69 -8.00 -3.26
CA PRO A 112 -17.80 -6.94 -3.73
C PRO A 112 -18.37 -6.14 -4.93
N GLN A 113 -19.12 -6.80 -5.82
CA GLN A 113 -19.73 -6.19 -7.00
C GLN A 113 -20.84 -5.18 -6.68
N PHE A 114 -21.49 -5.32 -5.51
CA PHE A 114 -22.60 -4.46 -5.06
C PHE A 114 -22.26 -3.63 -3.81
N GLY A 115 -21.02 -3.72 -3.32
CA GLY A 115 -20.54 -3.01 -2.12
C GLY A 115 -20.29 -1.51 -2.29
N GLY A 116 -20.73 -0.91 -3.40
CA GLY A 116 -20.48 0.47 -3.75
C GLY A 116 -19.10 0.71 -4.36
N GLU A 117 -18.96 1.78 -5.16
CA GLU A 117 -17.71 2.07 -5.85
C GLU A 117 -16.58 2.38 -4.86
N HIS A 118 -15.49 1.62 -4.95
CA HIS A 118 -14.24 1.82 -4.21
C HIS A 118 -14.30 1.70 -2.67
N ILE A 119 -15.45 1.46 -2.06
CA ILE A 119 -15.60 1.40 -0.59
C ILE A 119 -14.70 0.30 0.00
N CYS A 120 -14.71 -0.90 -0.60
CA CYS A 120 -13.87 -2.01 -0.15
C CYS A 120 -12.37 -1.67 -0.23
N SER A 121 -11.93 -1.02 -1.32
CA SER A 121 -10.53 -0.60 -1.47
C SER A 121 -10.14 0.47 -0.45
N LEU A 122 -11.05 1.39 -0.11
CA LEU A 122 -10.78 2.40 0.91
C LEU A 122 -10.66 1.76 2.30
N LYS A 123 -11.59 0.88 2.67
CA LYS A 123 -11.63 0.24 4.00
C LYS A 123 -10.51 -0.76 4.25
N PHE A 124 -10.13 -1.54 3.23
CA PHE A 124 -9.22 -2.68 3.40
C PHE A 124 -7.83 -2.46 2.81
N LYS A 125 -7.63 -1.43 1.96
CA LYS A 125 -6.31 -1.09 1.44
C LYS A 125 -5.86 0.29 1.91
N ALA A 126 -6.64 1.34 1.61
CA ALA A 126 -6.22 2.69 1.98
C ALA A 126 -6.13 2.86 3.51
N PHE A 127 -7.17 2.51 4.26
CA PHE A 127 -7.19 2.69 5.71
C PHE A 127 -6.02 1.98 6.43
N PRO A 128 -5.75 0.68 6.21
CA PRO A 128 -4.66 0.03 6.93
C PRO A 128 -3.27 0.59 6.63
N LEU A 129 -3.00 0.91 5.35
CA LEU A 129 -1.74 1.54 4.94
C LEU A 129 -1.55 2.90 5.61
N GLU A 130 -2.56 3.77 5.51
CA GLU A 130 -2.49 5.14 6.02
C GLU A 130 -2.44 5.16 7.55
N PHE A 131 -3.17 4.26 8.22
CA PHE A 131 -3.09 4.10 9.66
C PHE A 131 -1.65 3.73 10.07
N TRP A 132 -1.06 2.72 9.43
CA TRP A 132 0.31 2.31 9.76
C TRP A 132 1.30 3.45 9.55
N LEU A 133 1.23 4.13 8.40
CA LEU A 133 2.10 5.26 8.07
C LEU A 133 2.02 6.37 9.12
N ARG A 134 0.81 6.76 9.53
CA ARG A 134 0.60 7.81 10.54
C ARG A 134 1.17 7.45 11.90
N GLU A 135 1.01 6.20 12.33
CA GLU A 135 1.46 5.76 13.66
C GLU A 135 2.97 5.49 13.71
N HIS A 136 3.61 5.16 12.59
CA HIS A 136 5.00 4.69 12.57
C HIS A 136 5.99 5.65 11.91
N LEU A 137 5.53 6.60 11.09
CA LEU A 137 6.40 7.58 10.42
C LEU A 137 6.09 8.99 10.93
N SER A 138 7.08 9.59 11.59
CA SER A 138 7.01 10.97 12.09
C SER A 138 7.84 11.96 11.27
N THR A 139 8.65 11.48 10.32
CA THR A 139 9.49 12.29 9.43
C THR A 139 8.89 12.34 8.04
N PRO A 140 9.28 13.32 7.20
CA PRO A 140 8.92 13.28 5.79
C PRO A 140 9.37 11.99 5.09
N TYR A 141 8.50 11.48 4.21
CA TYR A 141 8.70 10.24 3.47
C TYR A 141 8.08 10.34 2.06
N SER A 142 8.69 9.64 1.11
CA SER A 142 8.12 9.45 -0.23
C SER A 142 7.26 8.19 -0.23
N HIS A 143 6.10 8.24 -0.88
CA HIS A 143 5.16 7.12 -0.98
C HIS A 143 4.96 6.75 -2.45
N ALA A 144 5.52 5.62 -2.84
CA ALA A 144 5.47 5.11 -4.20
C ALA A 144 4.24 4.25 -4.47
N PHE A 145 3.62 4.50 -5.62
CA PHE A 145 2.48 3.74 -6.13
C PHE A 145 2.78 3.15 -7.52
N GLY A 146 2.36 1.90 -7.73
CA GLY A 146 2.48 1.19 -9.02
C GLY A 146 1.33 1.51 -9.97
N TYR A 147 1.20 2.74 -10.44
CA TYR A 147 0.33 3.09 -11.57
C TYR A 147 1.16 3.18 -12.83
N SER A 148 0.73 2.49 -13.90
CA SER A 148 1.47 2.52 -15.16
C SER A 148 1.35 3.89 -15.85
N ALA A 149 2.24 4.16 -16.82
CA ALA A 149 2.19 5.38 -17.62
C ALA A 149 0.87 5.54 -18.40
N GLU A 150 0.14 4.44 -18.60
CA GLU A 150 -1.15 4.40 -19.32
C GLU A 150 -2.36 4.67 -18.40
N GLU A 151 -2.14 4.96 -17.12
CA GLU A 151 -3.19 5.18 -16.11
C GLU A 151 -3.29 6.64 -15.58
N PRO A 152 -3.29 7.69 -16.44
CA PRO A 152 -3.22 9.09 -15.97
C PRO A 152 -4.42 9.50 -15.11
N LYS A 153 -5.59 8.87 -15.31
CA LYS A 153 -6.79 9.11 -14.47
C LYS A 153 -6.58 8.65 -13.03
N ARG A 154 -5.85 7.55 -12.80
CA ARG A 154 -5.58 7.03 -11.45
C ARG A 154 -4.56 7.90 -10.73
N VAL A 155 -3.54 8.39 -11.45
CA VAL A 155 -2.57 9.37 -10.94
C VAL A 155 -3.28 10.64 -10.48
N ALA A 156 -4.10 11.25 -11.36
CA ALA A 156 -4.85 12.46 -11.02
C ALA A 156 -5.78 12.25 -9.82
N LYS A 157 -6.44 11.09 -9.73
CA LYS A 157 -7.29 10.73 -8.58
C LYS A 157 -6.48 10.61 -7.29
N CYS A 158 -5.27 10.03 -7.34
CA CYS A 158 -4.38 9.90 -6.19
C CYS A 158 -3.90 11.28 -5.72
N GLN A 159 -3.39 12.11 -6.63
CA GLN A 159 -2.97 13.48 -6.35
C GLN A 159 -4.11 14.33 -5.77
N ALA A 160 -5.32 14.20 -6.35
CA ALA A 160 -6.50 14.89 -5.82
C ALA A 160 -6.90 14.38 -4.43
N ALA A 161 -6.74 13.09 -4.14
CA ALA A 161 -7.00 12.53 -2.81
C ALA A 161 -5.97 13.05 -1.79
N GLU A 162 -4.70 13.13 -2.15
CA GLU A 162 -3.65 13.75 -1.33
C GLU A 162 -3.91 15.23 -1.05
N ALA A 163 -4.23 16.02 -2.08
CA ALA A 163 -4.59 17.42 -1.92
C ALA A 163 -5.84 17.62 -1.04
N LYS A 164 -6.84 16.73 -1.17
CA LYS A 164 -8.03 16.74 -0.30
C LYS A 164 -7.71 16.29 1.13
N ARG A 165 -6.73 15.42 1.35
CA ARG A 165 -6.26 15.03 2.69
C ARG A 165 -5.53 16.17 3.41
N MET A 166 -4.81 17.02 2.66
CA MET A 166 -4.32 18.30 3.20
C MET A 166 -5.48 19.21 3.67
N ALA A 167 -6.70 19.00 3.18
CA ALA A 167 -7.88 19.80 3.51
C ALA A 167 -8.88 19.13 4.48
N PHE A 168 -8.91 17.80 4.59
CA PHE A 168 -9.88 17.05 5.38
C PHE A 168 -9.29 15.72 5.88
N GLY A 169 -9.17 15.58 7.21
CA GLY A 169 -9.13 14.26 7.85
C GLY A 169 -10.50 13.62 7.69
N PHE A 170 -10.62 12.63 6.81
CA PHE A 170 -11.90 11.98 6.54
C PHE A 170 -12.37 11.18 7.78
N ASN A 171 -13.44 11.67 8.39
CA ASN A 171 -14.53 10.85 8.92
C ASN A 171 -15.83 11.61 8.60
N ILE A 172 -16.76 10.98 7.86
CA ILE A 172 -18.01 11.63 7.40
C ILE A 172 -19.08 11.70 8.51
N ASP A 173 -18.85 11.06 9.66
CA ASP A 173 -19.81 11.00 10.76
C ASP A 173 -19.21 11.43 12.11
N GLU A 174 -18.68 12.66 12.23
CA GLU A 174 -18.60 13.30 13.56
C GLU A 174 -18.39 14.83 13.52
N HIS A 175 -19.47 15.59 13.63
CA HIS A 175 -19.49 17.07 13.59
C HIS A 175 -18.84 17.78 14.82
N LYS A 176 -17.91 17.17 15.55
CA LYS A 176 -17.34 17.79 16.78
C LYS A 176 -15.80 17.80 16.89
N ARG A 177 -15.06 17.79 15.78
CA ARG A 177 -13.58 17.95 15.83
C ARG A 177 -12.96 19.03 14.93
N VAL A 178 -13.73 20.05 14.54
CA VAL A 178 -13.20 21.23 13.83
C VAL A 178 -12.27 22.08 14.72
N ALA A 179 -12.40 22.03 16.05
CA ALA A 179 -11.58 22.84 16.97
C ALA A 179 -10.20 22.24 17.31
N ARG A 180 -9.88 21.02 16.87
CA ARG A 180 -8.56 20.38 17.08
C ARG A 180 -7.68 20.36 15.82
N ALA A 181 -8.22 20.78 14.68
CA ALA A 181 -7.55 20.75 13.39
C ALA A 181 -6.34 21.71 13.26
N ARG A 182 -6.13 22.62 14.22
CA ARG A 182 -4.96 23.52 14.23
C ARG A 182 -3.70 22.91 14.86
N GLN A 183 -3.79 21.73 15.49
CA GLN A 183 -2.64 21.09 16.16
C GLN A 183 -2.04 19.90 15.40
N TYR A 184 -2.63 19.50 14.27
CA TYR A 184 -2.15 18.37 13.47
C TYR A 184 -1.86 18.84 12.05
N ASP A 185 -0.94 19.80 11.95
CA ASP A 185 -0.34 20.20 10.70
C ASP A 185 0.97 19.43 10.57
N THR A 186 0.98 18.37 9.77
CA THR A 186 2.24 17.86 9.18
C THR A 186 1.96 17.35 7.78
N PRO A 187 2.19 18.14 6.72
CA PRO A 187 2.36 17.60 5.39
C PRO A 187 3.81 17.08 5.29
N SER A 188 3.97 15.77 5.42
CA SER A 188 5.28 15.11 5.38
C SER A 188 5.33 13.99 4.31
N ARG A 189 4.27 13.77 3.54
CA ARG A 189 4.22 12.73 2.50
C ARG A 189 4.33 13.32 1.10
N GLU A 190 5.21 12.76 0.28
CA GLU A 190 5.30 13.05 -1.15
C GLU A 190 4.91 11.80 -1.96
N SER A 191 3.81 11.86 -2.72
CA SER A 191 3.47 10.75 -3.62
C SER A 191 4.37 10.74 -4.85
N ILE A 192 5.02 9.60 -5.14
CA ILE A 192 5.85 9.40 -6.33
C ILE A 192 5.28 8.28 -7.22
N PHE A 193 5.53 8.37 -8.52
CA PHE A 193 4.94 7.47 -9.52
C PHE A 193 6.03 6.93 -10.46
N PRO A 194 6.87 5.98 -9.99
CA PRO A 194 8.08 5.59 -10.70
C PRO A 194 7.82 5.11 -12.14
N LEU A 195 6.78 4.31 -12.35
CA LEU A 195 6.46 3.82 -13.71
C LEU A 195 6.05 4.94 -14.66
N VAL A 196 5.42 6.01 -14.17
CA VAL A 196 5.09 7.18 -14.99
C VAL A 196 6.36 7.94 -15.35
N GLU A 197 7.25 8.13 -14.38
CA GLU A 197 8.55 8.79 -14.57
C GLU A 197 9.45 8.01 -15.54
N TRP A 198 9.41 6.69 -15.50
CA TRP A 198 10.14 5.81 -16.41
C TRP A 198 9.46 5.63 -17.77
N GLY A 199 8.21 6.08 -17.93
CA GLY A 199 7.41 5.86 -19.12
C GLY A 199 7.02 4.39 -19.34
N TRP A 200 6.96 3.59 -18.26
CA TRP A 200 6.69 2.16 -18.31
C TRP A 200 5.19 1.85 -18.44
N THR A 201 4.89 1.03 -19.43
CA THR A 201 3.60 0.38 -19.65
C THR A 201 3.50 -0.90 -18.83
N ARG A 202 2.33 -1.54 -18.86
CA ARG A 202 2.17 -2.87 -18.27
C ARG A 202 3.08 -3.91 -18.93
N ALA A 203 3.33 -3.80 -20.24
CA ALA A 203 4.19 -4.74 -20.96
C ALA A 203 5.65 -4.66 -20.50
N ASP A 204 6.13 -3.44 -20.23
CA ASP A 204 7.47 -3.22 -19.66
C ASP A 204 7.57 -3.84 -18.26
N CYS A 205 6.53 -3.67 -17.44
CA CYS A 205 6.47 -4.27 -16.11
C CYS A 205 6.51 -5.81 -16.15
N ILE A 206 5.78 -6.43 -17.09
CA ILE A 206 5.80 -7.88 -17.29
C ILE A 206 7.21 -8.33 -17.68
N THR A 207 7.83 -7.65 -18.65
CA THR A 207 9.18 -7.98 -19.11
C THR A 207 10.20 -7.93 -17.97
N MET A 208 10.11 -6.90 -17.12
CA MET A 208 10.98 -6.77 -15.94
C MET A 208 10.82 -7.95 -14.96
N VAL A 209 9.59 -8.43 -14.76
CA VAL A 209 9.30 -9.50 -13.80
C VAL A 209 9.57 -10.89 -14.38
N GLU A 210 9.43 -11.10 -15.70
CA GLU A 210 9.68 -12.40 -16.34
C GLU A 210 11.17 -12.70 -16.58
N THR A 211 12.03 -11.69 -16.54
CA THR A 211 13.47 -11.86 -16.80
C THR A 211 14.24 -12.39 -15.58
N GLU A 212 13.58 -12.49 -14.42
CA GLU A 212 14.16 -12.82 -13.11
C GLU A 212 13.36 -13.90 -12.36
#